data_AF-A0A3B8ULD2-F1
#
_entry.id   AF-A0A3B8ULD2-F1
#
_cell.length_a   1.000
_cell.length_b   1.000
_cell.length_c   1.000
_cell.angle_alpha   90.00
_cell.angle_beta   90.00
_cell.angle_gamma   90.00
#
_symmetry.space_group_name_H-M   'P 1'
#
loop_
_entity.id
_entity.type
_entity.pdbx_description
1 polymer ?
#
loop_
_entity_poly.entity_id
_entity_poly.type
_entity_poly.pdbx_seq_one_letter_code
_entity_poly.pdbx_strand_id
1 'polypeptide(L)'
;RAYARNKAAYDRAAMRALSLSRADLEALIPVAEGRMPLIVTVNRAADIQQVLRLSREEGVRVILDGAAEGWLVANEIAAANVPVLLHPITNLPSNFEMRAARMQNAAALNAAGVVIAMKGNEGSAHRARDLRYNAGNAVSHGLPFAAAIQAITVNPARIFGFDGQFGELKAGAAGDVVVWSGDPLEPLSQPSAVLIDGVEQPLQARNLLLRDRYRTGGEGAMPPAYGN
;
A
#
# COMPACT_ATOMS: atom_id res chain seq x y z
N ARG A 1 -22.01 11.67 -11.29
CA ARG A 1 -22.93 12.78 -10.89
C ARG A 1 -24.24 12.81 -11.68
N ALA A 2 -24.21 12.85 -13.02
CA ALA A 2 -25.44 12.89 -13.83
C ALA A 2 -26.39 11.70 -13.56
N TYR A 3 -25.84 10.48 -13.55
CA TYR A 3 -26.57 9.26 -13.16
C TYR A 3 -27.20 9.37 -11.75
N ALA A 4 -26.39 9.71 -10.74
CA ALA A 4 -26.84 9.82 -9.35
C ALA A 4 -28.02 10.79 -9.17
N ARG A 5 -28.04 11.90 -9.92
CA ARG A 5 -29.13 12.89 -9.88
C ARG A 5 -30.42 12.43 -10.56
N ASN A 6 -30.35 11.47 -11.50
CA ASN A 6 -31.49 11.13 -12.35
C ASN A 6 -31.57 9.64 -12.70
N LYS A 7 -31.51 8.78 -11.68
CA LYS A 7 -31.58 7.32 -11.82
C LYS A 7 -32.85 6.88 -12.58
N ALA A 8 -33.99 7.52 -12.30
CA ALA A 8 -35.24 7.21 -12.99
C ALA A 8 -35.20 7.53 -14.50
N ALA A 9 -34.45 8.56 -14.92
CA ALA A 9 -34.25 8.84 -16.34
C ALA A 9 -33.30 7.83 -17.00
N TYR A 10 -32.29 7.33 -16.26
CA TYR A 10 -31.45 6.22 -16.73
C TYR A 10 -32.29 4.96 -16.98
N ASP A 11 -33.13 4.57 -16.02
CA ASP A 11 -33.94 3.36 -16.10
C ASP A 11 -34.98 3.42 -17.25
N ARG A 12 -35.42 4.62 -17.65
CA ARG A 12 -36.32 4.86 -18.79
C ARG A 12 -35.61 5.13 -20.12
N ALA A 13 -34.27 5.00 -20.18
CA ALA A 13 -33.45 5.36 -21.33
C ALA A 13 -33.66 6.82 -21.82
N ALA A 14 -34.05 7.71 -20.91
CA ALA A 14 -34.35 9.12 -21.18
C ALA A 14 -33.14 10.04 -20.93
N MET A 15 -31.93 9.49 -20.95
CA MET A 15 -30.68 10.23 -20.82
C MET A 15 -29.67 9.77 -21.87
N ARG A 16 -28.62 10.56 -22.09
CA ARG A 16 -27.48 10.16 -22.92
C ARG A 16 -26.99 8.78 -22.50
N ALA A 17 -26.71 7.92 -23.48
CA ALA A 17 -26.09 6.63 -23.25
C ALA A 17 -24.76 6.78 -22.48
N LEU A 18 -24.66 6.07 -21.35
CA LEU A 18 -23.45 5.97 -20.55
C LEU A 18 -22.76 4.65 -20.90
N SER A 19 -21.43 4.66 -20.93
CA SER A 19 -20.61 3.50 -21.31
C SER A 19 -20.48 2.44 -20.21
N LEU A 20 -20.87 2.78 -18.97
CA LEU A 20 -20.73 1.93 -17.79
C LEU A 20 -22.07 1.25 -17.44
N SER A 21 -21.98 0.08 -16.82
CA SER A 21 -23.17 -0.64 -16.34
C SER A 21 -23.84 0.11 -15.18
N ARG A 22 -25.11 -0.21 -14.90
CA ARG A 22 -25.83 0.33 -13.73
C ARG A 22 -25.04 0.09 -12.44
N ALA A 23 -24.46 -1.10 -12.28
CA ALA A 23 -23.69 -1.46 -11.10
C ALA A 23 -22.42 -0.60 -10.96
N ASP A 24 -21.69 -0.39 -12.04
CA ASP A 24 -20.48 0.46 -12.04
C ASP A 24 -20.84 1.92 -11.73
N LEU A 25 -21.94 2.41 -12.30
CA LEU A 25 -22.40 3.78 -12.06
C LEU A 25 -22.81 4.00 -10.60
N GLU A 26 -23.45 3.02 -9.97
CA GLU A 26 -23.75 3.03 -8.53
C GLU A 26 -22.47 3.02 -7.68
N ALA A 27 -21.51 2.15 -8.04
CA ALA A 27 -20.23 2.04 -7.33
C ALA A 27 -19.39 3.33 -7.40
N LEU A 28 -19.54 4.12 -8.48
CA LEU A 28 -18.83 5.39 -8.66
C LEU A 28 -19.50 6.57 -7.94
N ILE A 29 -20.71 6.43 -7.38
CA ILE A 29 -21.38 7.54 -6.68
C ILE A 29 -20.54 8.06 -5.51
N PRO A 30 -20.05 7.23 -4.56
CA PRO A 30 -19.24 7.70 -3.44
C PRO A 30 -17.94 8.36 -3.88
N VAL A 31 -17.35 7.92 -4.99
CA VAL A 31 -16.13 8.51 -5.58
C VAL A 31 -16.43 9.89 -6.16
N ALA A 32 -17.49 10.00 -6.95
CA ALA A 32 -17.90 11.26 -7.59
C ALA A 32 -18.36 12.33 -6.59
N GLU A 33 -18.77 11.91 -5.39
CA GLU A 33 -19.11 12.76 -4.24
C GLU A 33 -17.91 13.03 -3.31
N GLY A 34 -16.75 12.44 -3.58
CA GLY A 34 -15.54 12.61 -2.77
C GLY A 34 -15.56 11.85 -1.43
N ARG A 35 -16.59 11.06 -1.13
CA ARG A 35 -16.69 10.27 0.10
C ARG A 35 -15.74 9.07 0.11
N MET A 36 -15.36 8.56 -1.06
CA MET A 36 -14.41 7.47 -1.23
C MET A 36 -13.29 7.89 -2.19
N PRO A 37 -12.01 7.59 -1.89
CA PRO A 37 -10.93 7.89 -2.82
C PRO A 37 -10.94 6.95 -4.03
N LEU A 38 -10.53 7.46 -5.19
CA LEU A 38 -10.25 6.67 -6.38
C LEU A 38 -8.76 6.30 -6.40
N ILE A 39 -8.46 5.00 -6.34
CA ILE A 39 -7.09 4.51 -6.54
C ILE A 39 -6.88 4.33 -8.04
N VAL A 40 -5.87 5.01 -8.60
CA VAL A 40 -5.53 4.96 -10.03
C VAL A 40 -4.15 4.35 -10.19
N THR A 41 -4.06 3.18 -10.79
CA THR A 41 -2.78 2.58 -11.18
C THR A 41 -2.21 3.34 -12.36
N VAL A 42 -1.08 4.02 -12.16
CA VAL A 42 -0.42 4.84 -13.18
C VAL A 42 1.08 4.88 -12.92
N ASN A 43 1.89 4.85 -13.97
CA ASN A 43 3.35 4.75 -13.83
C ASN A 43 4.11 5.89 -14.50
N ARG A 44 3.72 6.26 -15.72
CA ARG A 44 4.44 7.24 -16.53
C ARG A 44 4.15 8.67 -16.09
N ALA A 45 5.18 9.51 -16.14
CA ALA A 45 5.09 10.90 -15.69
C ALA A 45 3.96 11.69 -16.38
N ALA A 46 3.83 11.57 -17.70
CA ALA A 46 2.79 12.25 -18.46
C ALA A 46 1.38 11.86 -18.00
N ASP A 47 1.14 10.58 -17.74
CA ASP A 47 -0.16 10.06 -17.30
C ASP A 47 -0.46 10.45 -15.85
N ILE A 48 0.56 10.46 -14.98
CA ILE A 48 0.42 11.01 -13.62
C ILE A 48 -0.12 12.44 -13.70
N GLN A 49 0.46 13.29 -14.54
CA GLN A 49 -0.02 14.67 -14.72
C GLN A 49 -1.46 14.73 -15.23
N GLN A 50 -1.86 13.81 -16.12
CA GLN A 50 -3.27 13.71 -16.56
C GLN A 50 -4.19 13.36 -15.39
N VAL A 51 -3.80 12.40 -14.56
CA VAL A 51 -4.58 11.97 -13.38
C VAL A 51 -4.69 13.09 -12.35
N LEU A 52 -3.59 13.82 -12.10
CA LEU A 52 -3.62 14.98 -11.20
C LEU A 52 -4.54 16.08 -11.73
N ARG A 53 -4.55 16.32 -13.05
CA ARG A 53 -5.46 17.28 -13.67
C ARG A 53 -6.92 16.82 -13.55
N LEU A 54 -7.20 15.56 -13.83
CA LEU A 54 -8.53 14.95 -13.67
C LEU A 54 -9.04 15.11 -12.23
N SER A 55 -8.19 14.83 -11.23
CA SER A 55 -8.55 15.00 -9.81
C SER A 55 -8.99 16.43 -9.51
N ARG A 56 -8.28 17.43 -10.03
CA ARG A 56 -8.62 18.85 -9.85
C ARG A 56 -9.89 19.26 -10.59
N GLU A 57 -10.02 18.90 -11.87
CA GLU A 57 -11.15 19.29 -12.71
C GLU A 57 -12.46 18.66 -12.23
N GLU A 58 -12.42 17.40 -11.82
CA GLU A 58 -13.61 16.69 -11.37
C GLU A 58 -13.85 16.81 -9.86
N GLY A 59 -12.87 17.30 -9.09
CA GLY A 59 -12.97 17.40 -7.63
C GLY A 59 -13.08 16.03 -6.95
N VAL A 60 -12.40 15.02 -7.51
CA VAL A 60 -12.38 13.66 -6.96
C VAL A 60 -11.09 13.43 -6.17
N ARG A 61 -11.21 12.78 -5.01
CA ARG A 61 -10.03 12.40 -4.21
C ARG A 61 -9.33 11.24 -4.91
N VAL A 62 -8.07 11.41 -5.27
CA VAL A 62 -7.27 10.39 -5.94
C VAL A 62 -6.13 9.92 -5.05
N ILE A 63 -5.79 8.64 -5.18
CA ILE A 63 -4.56 8.02 -4.68
C ILE A 63 -3.86 7.42 -5.89
N LEU A 64 -2.57 7.69 -6.08
CA LEU A 64 -1.81 7.04 -7.15
C LEU A 64 -1.31 5.69 -6.66
N ASP A 65 -1.46 4.66 -7.49
CA ASP A 65 -0.86 3.36 -7.26
C ASP A 65 0.23 3.06 -8.29
N GLY A 66 1.44 2.76 -7.80
CA GLY A 66 2.64 2.60 -8.61
C GLY A 66 3.48 3.88 -8.65
N ALA A 67 3.22 4.73 -9.65
CA ALA A 67 3.99 5.92 -9.96
C ALA A 67 5.49 5.64 -10.15
N ALA A 68 5.83 4.66 -11.00
CA ALA A 68 7.22 4.28 -11.29
C ALA A 68 8.11 5.46 -11.73
N GLU A 69 7.55 6.41 -12.48
CA GLU A 69 8.19 7.65 -12.90
C GLU A 69 7.76 8.86 -12.04
N GLY A 70 7.12 8.64 -10.89
CA GLY A 70 6.62 9.69 -10.00
C GLY A 70 7.72 10.65 -9.53
N TRP A 71 8.96 10.17 -9.38
CA TRP A 71 10.11 10.99 -9.06
C TRP A 71 10.40 12.11 -10.09
N LEU A 72 9.98 11.98 -11.34
CA LEU A 72 10.12 13.03 -12.36
C LEU A 72 9.15 14.19 -12.14
N VAL A 73 8.01 13.93 -11.50
CA VAL A 73 6.90 14.86 -11.28
C VAL A 73 6.56 14.99 -9.79
N ALA A 74 7.52 14.72 -8.90
CA ALA A 74 7.29 14.63 -7.46
C ALA A 74 6.74 15.93 -6.86
N ASN A 75 7.25 17.07 -7.32
CA ASN A 75 6.78 18.39 -6.89
C ASN A 75 5.33 18.66 -7.29
N GLU A 76 4.90 18.16 -8.46
CA GLU A 76 3.52 18.31 -8.93
C GLU A 76 2.56 17.42 -8.13
N ILE A 77 2.98 16.19 -7.82
CA ILE A 77 2.24 15.27 -6.94
C ILE A 77 2.08 15.90 -5.55
N ALA A 78 3.16 16.44 -4.99
CA ALA A 78 3.16 17.10 -3.69
C ALA A 78 2.26 18.33 -3.67
N ALA A 79 2.36 19.21 -4.68
CA ALA A 79 1.51 20.39 -4.80
C ALA A 79 0.02 20.04 -4.93
N ALA A 80 -0.30 18.89 -5.52
CA ALA A 80 -1.66 18.38 -5.62
C ALA A 80 -2.17 17.72 -4.33
N ASN A 81 -1.32 17.52 -3.32
CA ASN A 81 -1.61 16.77 -2.09
C ASN A 81 -2.16 15.35 -2.37
N VAL A 82 -1.65 14.71 -3.42
CA VAL A 82 -2.08 13.36 -3.82
C VAL A 82 -1.10 12.33 -3.25
N PRO A 83 -1.56 11.38 -2.41
CA PRO A 83 -0.69 10.35 -1.87
C PRO A 83 -0.34 9.28 -2.91
N VAL A 84 0.77 8.58 -2.67
CA VAL A 84 1.29 7.53 -3.57
C VAL A 84 1.45 6.22 -2.81
N LEU A 85 0.83 5.16 -3.32
CA LEU A 85 1.10 3.77 -2.95
C LEU A 85 2.18 3.22 -3.88
N LEU A 86 3.28 2.71 -3.35
CA LEU A 86 4.41 2.24 -4.17
C LEU A 86 5.04 0.95 -3.66
N HIS A 87 5.82 0.34 -4.56
CA HIS A 87 6.77 -0.72 -4.24
C HIS A 87 8.18 -0.15 -4.35
N PRO A 88 8.96 -0.11 -3.26
CA PRO A 88 10.27 0.57 -3.27
C PRO A 88 11.34 -0.21 -4.06
N ILE A 89 11.14 -1.51 -4.27
CA ILE A 89 12.08 -2.37 -5.01
C ILE A 89 11.80 -2.41 -6.52
N THR A 90 10.78 -1.71 -7.01
CA THR A 90 10.47 -1.66 -8.44
C THR A 90 11.52 -0.85 -9.19
N ASN A 91 12.40 -1.54 -9.90
CA ASN A 91 13.53 -0.95 -10.63
C ASN A 91 13.70 -1.49 -12.05
N LEU A 92 12.97 -2.54 -12.42
CA LEU A 92 12.99 -3.12 -13.76
C LEU A 92 11.71 -2.72 -14.51
N PRO A 93 11.82 -2.18 -15.73
CA PRO A 93 10.66 -1.89 -16.55
C PRO A 93 10.02 -3.20 -17.00
N SER A 94 8.86 -3.54 -16.45
CA SER A 94 8.04 -4.66 -16.97
C SER A 94 7.28 -4.28 -18.25
N ASN A 95 7.20 -2.98 -18.56
CA ASN A 95 6.57 -2.41 -19.75
C ASN A 95 7.14 -1.01 -20.06
N PHE A 96 6.70 -0.42 -21.17
CA PHE A 96 7.18 0.90 -21.64
C PHE A 96 6.83 2.08 -20.74
N GLU A 97 5.83 1.96 -19.87
CA GLU A 97 5.37 2.99 -18.94
C GLU A 97 6.24 3.08 -17.68
N MET A 98 7.19 2.16 -17.51
CA MET A 98 8.05 2.04 -16.32
C MET A 98 9.54 2.23 -16.68
N ARG A 99 9.85 2.85 -17.82
CA ARG A 99 11.22 2.97 -18.35
C ARG A 99 12.15 3.73 -17.41
N ALA A 100 11.64 4.73 -16.68
CA ALA A 100 12.41 5.47 -15.69
C ALA A 100 12.24 4.94 -14.25
N ALA A 101 11.79 3.70 -14.06
CA ALA A 101 11.68 3.09 -12.73
C ALA A 101 13.05 3.04 -12.01
N ARG A 102 13.07 3.40 -10.73
CA ARG A 102 14.28 3.38 -9.90
C ARG A 102 13.95 3.19 -8.42
N MET A 103 14.89 2.61 -7.67
CA MET A 103 14.70 2.32 -6.24
C MET A 103 14.69 3.59 -5.37
N GLN A 104 15.26 4.69 -5.86
CA GLN A 104 15.24 6.00 -5.18
C GLN A 104 13.90 6.73 -5.33
N ASN A 105 12.89 6.15 -6.00
CA ASN A 105 11.59 6.79 -6.23
C ASN A 105 10.91 7.20 -4.91
N ALA A 106 10.88 6.28 -3.93
CA ALA A 106 10.31 6.55 -2.62
C ALA A 106 11.01 7.72 -1.90
N ALA A 107 12.34 7.75 -1.94
CA ALA A 107 13.14 8.82 -1.35
C ALA A 107 12.86 10.17 -2.02
N ALA A 108 12.80 10.21 -3.34
CA ALA A 108 12.53 11.43 -4.11
C ALA A 108 11.11 11.98 -3.86
N LEU A 109 10.10 11.11 -3.83
CA LEU A 109 8.72 11.49 -3.51
C LEU A 109 8.61 12.04 -2.09
N ASN A 110 9.19 11.34 -1.11
CA ASN A 110 9.20 11.80 0.28
C ASN A 110 9.94 13.14 0.44
N ALA A 111 11.08 13.31 -0.22
CA ALA A 111 11.85 14.57 -0.18
C ALA A 111 11.06 15.76 -0.77
N ALA A 112 10.18 15.52 -1.74
CA ALA A 112 9.28 16.53 -2.29
C ALA A 112 8.05 16.81 -1.39
N GLY A 113 7.87 16.06 -0.30
CA GLY A 113 6.73 16.20 0.62
C GLY A 113 5.50 15.35 0.25
N VAL A 114 5.65 14.38 -0.67
CA VAL A 114 4.56 13.46 -1.00
C VAL A 114 4.34 12.47 0.14
N VAL A 115 3.09 12.30 0.58
CA VAL A 115 2.72 11.23 1.51
C VAL A 115 2.78 9.89 0.76
N ILE A 116 3.75 9.06 1.13
CA ILE A 116 3.94 7.74 0.53
C ILE A 116 3.47 6.63 1.48
N ALA A 117 2.91 5.56 0.93
CA ALA A 117 2.72 4.30 1.64
C ALA A 117 3.27 3.14 0.81
N MET A 118 3.80 2.14 1.50
CA MET A 118 4.36 0.96 0.84
C MET A 118 3.34 -0.17 0.85
N LYS A 119 3.38 -1.00 -0.19
CA LYS A 119 2.56 -2.20 -0.29
C LYS A 119 3.40 -3.47 -0.43
N GLY A 120 2.80 -4.61 -0.09
CA GLY A 120 3.40 -5.92 -0.30
C GLY A 120 3.49 -6.23 -1.79
N ASN A 121 4.49 -7.01 -2.19
CA ASN A 121 4.82 -7.28 -3.60
C ASN A 121 3.59 -7.78 -4.39
N GLU A 122 3.48 -7.37 -5.66
CA GLU A 122 2.37 -7.72 -6.56
C GLU A 122 0.96 -7.33 -6.06
N GLY A 123 0.83 -6.57 -4.96
CA GLY A 123 -0.45 -6.15 -4.42
C GLY A 123 -1.27 -7.30 -3.80
N SER A 124 -0.65 -8.46 -3.56
CA SER A 124 -1.37 -9.61 -3.03
C SER A 124 -1.27 -9.73 -1.51
N ALA A 125 -2.40 -10.02 -0.86
CA ALA A 125 -2.50 -10.10 0.60
C ALA A 125 -1.51 -11.11 1.22
N HIS A 126 -1.19 -12.20 0.52
CA HIS A 126 -0.25 -13.21 1.01
C HIS A 126 1.21 -12.72 1.09
N ARG A 127 1.51 -11.57 0.47
CA ARG A 127 2.83 -10.91 0.50
C ARG A 127 2.90 -9.72 1.45
N ALA A 128 1.90 -9.54 2.32
CA ALA A 128 1.95 -8.52 3.38
C ALA A 128 3.20 -8.64 4.28
N ARG A 129 3.74 -9.86 4.43
CA ARG A 129 4.98 -10.12 5.18
C ARG A 129 6.23 -9.44 4.60
N ASP A 130 6.21 -9.11 3.30
CA ASP A 130 7.34 -8.50 2.59
C ASP A 130 7.47 -7.00 2.91
N LEU A 131 6.47 -6.40 3.59
CA LEU A 131 6.38 -4.96 3.80
C LEU A 131 7.59 -4.38 4.57
N ARG A 132 8.04 -5.06 5.62
CA ARG A 132 9.24 -4.65 6.39
C ARG A 132 10.51 -4.70 5.55
N TYR A 133 10.65 -5.76 4.76
CA TYR A 133 11.76 -5.92 3.82
C TYR A 133 11.76 -4.80 2.77
N ASN A 134 10.60 -4.49 2.21
CA ASN A 134 10.43 -3.40 1.24
C ASN A 134 10.82 -2.05 1.86
N ALA A 135 10.38 -1.76 3.09
CA ALA A 135 10.75 -0.54 3.81
C ALA A 135 12.25 -0.46 4.10
N GLY A 136 12.89 -1.55 4.55
CA GLY A 136 14.34 -1.60 4.74
C GLY A 136 15.12 -1.33 3.45
N ASN A 137 14.67 -1.87 2.32
CA ASN A 137 15.27 -1.57 1.01
C ASN A 137 15.07 -0.09 0.61
N ALA A 138 13.92 0.51 0.89
CA ALA A 138 13.74 1.93 0.62
C ALA A 138 14.77 2.79 1.39
N VAL A 139 15.07 2.39 2.64
CA VAL A 139 16.08 3.06 3.47
C VAL A 139 17.47 2.94 2.87
N SER A 140 17.87 1.74 2.40
CA SER A 140 19.17 1.56 1.73
C SER A 140 19.31 2.37 0.43
N HIS A 141 18.18 2.81 -0.15
CA HIS A 141 18.13 3.68 -1.33
C HIS A 141 17.81 5.15 -1.02
N GLY A 142 17.98 5.59 0.23
CA GLY A 142 17.98 7.01 0.61
C GLY A 142 16.69 7.53 1.23
N LEU A 143 15.66 6.69 1.44
CA LEU A 143 14.51 7.09 2.24
C LEU A 143 14.91 7.19 3.72
N PRO A 144 14.59 8.27 4.45
CA PRO A 144 14.87 8.32 5.88
C PRO A 144 14.18 7.19 6.64
N PHE A 145 14.85 6.59 7.61
CA PHE A 145 14.30 5.47 8.41
C PHE A 145 12.91 5.78 8.99
N ALA A 146 12.75 6.96 9.61
CA ALA A 146 11.47 7.38 10.16
C ALA A 146 10.36 7.46 9.09
N ALA A 147 10.68 7.95 7.89
CA ALA A 147 9.73 8.02 6.78
C ALA A 147 9.35 6.61 6.28
N ALA A 148 10.29 5.66 6.28
CA ALA A 148 10.02 4.27 5.95
C ALA A 148 9.06 3.61 6.96
N ILE A 149 9.26 3.84 8.26
CA ILE A 149 8.33 3.38 9.31
C ILE A 149 6.95 4.02 9.12
N GLN A 150 6.88 5.33 8.88
CA GLN A 150 5.63 6.03 8.64
C GLN A 150 4.88 5.47 7.42
N ALA A 151 5.60 5.16 6.34
CA ALA A 151 5.05 4.60 5.10
C ALA A 151 4.39 3.20 5.28
N ILE A 152 4.70 2.49 6.37
CA ILE A 152 4.12 1.18 6.69
C ILE A 152 3.21 1.21 7.94
N THR A 153 2.99 2.39 8.54
CA THR A 153 2.19 2.56 9.76
C THR A 153 1.17 3.70 9.62
N VAL A 154 1.56 4.93 9.96
CA VAL A 154 0.65 6.08 10.03
C VAL A 154 0.20 6.59 8.65
N ASN A 155 1.03 6.53 7.62
CA ASN A 155 0.68 7.03 6.30
C ASN A 155 -0.49 6.26 5.66
N PRO A 156 -0.52 4.91 5.63
CA PRO A 156 -1.71 4.21 5.14
C PRO A 156 -2.96 4.55 5.97
N ALA A 157 -2.86 4.70 7.30
CA ALA A 157 -3.99 5.13 8.12
C ALA A 157 -4.51 6.53 7.68
N ARG A 158 -3.62 7.49 7.47
CA ARG A 158 -3.96 8.84 6.96
C ARG A 158 -4.61 8.80 5.58
N ILE A 159 -4.02 8.05 4.65
CA ILE A 159 -4.50 7.95 3.26
C ILE A 159 -5.94 7.44 3.20
N PHE A 160 -6.29 6.48 4.07
CA PHE A 160 -7.62 5.87 4.11
C PHE A 160 -8.57 6.50 5.14
N GLY A 161 -8.20 7.62 5.77
CA GLY A 161 -9.09 8.38 6.65
C GLY A 161 -9.22 7.84 8.08
N PHE A 162 -8.26 7.04 8.53
CA PHE A 162 -8.15 6.54 9.89
C PHE A 162 -7.04 7.24 10.69
N ASP A 163 -6.74 8.50 10.35
CA ASP A 163 -5.72 9.28 11.05
C ASP A 163 -6.00 9.30 12.56
N GLY A 164 -4.95 9.06 13.33
CA GLY A 164 -4.99 8.97 14.78
C GLY A 164 -5.72 7.78 15.40
N GLN A 165 -6.31 6.89 14.59
CA GLN A 165 -6.91 5.64 15.06
C GLN A 165 -5.92 4.47 14.96
N PHE A 166 -5.13 4.40 13.88
CA PHE A 166 -4.16 3.31 13.65
C PHE A 166 -2.78 3.84 13.29
N GLY A 167 -1.76 2.98 13.45
CA GLY A 167 -0.39 3.25 12.98
C GLY A 167 0.38 4.27 13.82
N GLU A 168 -0.14 4.69 14.97
CA GLU A 168 0.51 5.64 15.89
C GLU A 168 0.50 5.10 17.32
N LEU A 169 1.61 5.23 18.05
CA LEU A 169 1.69 4.93 19.48
C LEU A 169 1.30 6.18 20.28
N LYS A 170 -0.01 6.42 20.42
CA LYS A 170 -0.56 7.54 21.20
C LYS A 170 -1.82 7.15 21.96
N ALA A 171 -2.14 7.89 23.02
CA ALA A 171 -3.39 7.71 23.75
C ALA A 171 -4.61 7.90 22.81
N GLY A 172 -5.56 6.97 22.88
CA GLY A 172 -6.77 6.97 22.05
C GLY A 172 -6.64 6.29 20.69
N ALA A 173 -5.42 5.93 20.25
CA ALA A 173 -5.23 5.05 19.10
C ALA A 173 -5.42 3.57 19.49
N ALA A 174 -5.62 2.71 18.49
CA ALA A 174 -5.70 1.26 18.67
C ALA A 174 -4.44 0.72 19.34
N GLY A 175 -4.62 -0.26 20.22
CA GLY A 175 -3.54 -0.93 20.95
C GLY A 175 -2.76 -1.94 20.10
N ASP A 176 -2.51 -1.61 18.83
CA ASP A 176 -1.82 -2.46 17.86
C ASP A 176 -0.31 -2.20 17.94
N VAL A 177 0.40 -3.09 18.65
CA VAL A 177 1.81 -2.90 18.99
C VAL A 177 2.60 -4.15 18.67
N VAL A 178 3.76 -3.97 18.03
CA VAL A 178 4.74 -5.06 17.86
C VAL A 178 6.04 -4.66 18.52
N VAL A 179 6.50 -5.48 19.46
CA VAL A 179 7.82 -5.36 20.08
C VAL A 179 8.78 -6.21 19.27
N TRP A 180 9.89 -5.63 18.83
CA TRP A 180 10.89 -6.30 18.00
C TRP A 180 12.16 -6.59 18.80
N SER A 181 12.83 -7.70 18.47
CA SER A 181 14.13 -8.08 19.05
C SER A 181 15.28 -7.15 18.65
N GLY A 182 15.06 -6.25 17.69
CA GLY A 182 16.04 -5.37 17.06
C GLY A 182 15.37 -4.36 16.14
N ASP A 183 16.08 -3.88 15.12
CA ASP A 183 15.50 -2.97 14.12
C ASP A 183 14.32 -3.65 13.40
N PRO A 184 13.10 -3.09 13.43
CA PRO A 184 11.93 -3.68 12.76
C PRO A 184 12.09 -3.86 11.25
N LEU A 185 12.93 -3.06 10.58
CA LEU A 185 13.19 -3.15 9.14
C LEU A 185 14.30 -4.14 8.79
N GLU A 186 15.05 -4.64 9.78
CA GLU A 186 16.05 -5.68 9.58
C GLU A 186 15.36 -7.05 9.38
N PRO A 187 15.68 -7.80 8.30
CA PRO A 187 15.01 -9.07 8.01
C PRO A 187 15.18 -10.14 9.11
N LEU A 188 16.28 -10.09 9.86
CA LEU A 188 16.58 -11.06 10.92
C LEU A 188 15.86 -10.74 12.24
N SER A 189 15.33 -9.53 12.40
CA SER A 189 14.55 -9.14 13.59
C SER A 189 13.24 -9.90 13.64
N GLN A 190 12.95 -10.46 14.82
CA GLN A 190 11.76 -11.24 15.10
C GLN A 190 10.85 -10.47 16.08
N PRO A 191 9.52 -10.64 15.97
CA PRO A 191 8.62 -10.08 16.96
C PRO A 191 8.83 -10.81 18.29
N SER A 192 9.03 -10.05 19.37
CA SER A 192 9.11 -10.55 20.75
C SER A 192 7.76 -10.48 21.46
N ALA A 193 6.86 -9.61 21.01
CA ALA A 193 5.47 -9.55 21.41
C ALA A 193 4.65 -8.90 20.29
N VAL A 194 3.40 -9.33 20.15
CA VAL A 194 2.40 -8.74 19.24
C VAL A 194 1.14 -8.51 20.04
N LEU A 195 0.63 -7.30 20.02
CA LEU A 195 -0.64 -6.91 20.63
C LEU A 195 -1.56 -6.40 19.52
N ILE A 196 -2.81 -6.84 19.54
CA ILE A 196 -3.88 -6.34 18.67
C ILE A 196 -5.00 -5.87 19.59
N ASP A 197 -5.42 -4.62 19.46
CA ASP A 197 -6.37 -3.97 20.37
C ASP A 197 -5.98 -4.11 21.86
N GLY A 198 -4.67 -4.10 22.15
CA GLY A 198 -4.13 -4.26 23.50
C GLY A 198 -4.13 -5.70 24.02
N VAL A 199 -4.56 -6.68 23.23
CA VAL A 199 -4.54 -8.10 23.59
C VAL A 199 -3.32 -8.79 22.98
N GLU A 200 -2.50 -9.38 23.82
CA GLU A 200 -1.32 -10.15 23.39
C GLU A 200 -1.71 -11.36 22.54
N GLN A 201 -1.03 -11.51 21.41
CA GLN A 201 -1.26 -12.56 20.43
C GLN A 201 -0.19 -13.65 20.52
N PRO A 202 -0.54 -14.93 20.33
CA PRO A 202 0.43 -16.00 20.31
C PRO A 202 1.40 -15.85 19.12
N LEU A 203 2.70 -15.88 19.38
CA LEU A 203 3.74 -15.80 18.35
C LEU A 203 3.96 -17.13 17.61
N GLN A 204 3.26 -18.19 18.01
CA GLN A 204 3.40 -19.50 17.40
C GLN A 204 2.74 -19.52 16.02
N ALA A 205 3.52 -19.84 14.99
CA ALA A 205 3.05 -19.93 13.62
C ALA A 205 3.33 -21.32 13.04
N ARG A 206 2.57 -21.70 11.99
CA ARG A 206 2.68 -23.04 11.37
C ARG A 206 4.11 -23.37 10.92
N ASN A 207 4.86 -22.39 10.40
CA ASN A 207 6.26 -22.57 10.02
C ASN A 207 7.18 -22.85 11.22
N LEU A 208 6.92 -22.26 12.38
CA LEU A 208 7.66 -22.56 13.62
C LEU A 208 7.34 -23.96 14.11
N LEU A 209 6.06 -24.35 14.09
CA LEU A 209 5.63 -25.72 14.41
C LEU A 209 6.27 -26.76 13.47
N LEU A 210 6.34 -26.47 12.17
CA LEU A 210 6.99 -27.34 11.19
C LEU A 210 8.50 -27.37 11.39
N ARG A 211 9.15 -26.22 11.62
CA ARG A 211 10.57 -26.14 11.99
C ARG A 211 10.83 -27.05 13.17
N ASP A 212 10.07 -26.89 14.26
CA ASP A 212 10.29 -27.62 15.50
C ASP A 212 10.02 -29.14 15.32
N ARG A 213 8.98 -29.50 14.56
CA ARG A 213 8.69 -30.89 14.18
C ARG A 213 9.85 -31.54 13.44
N TYR A 214 10.43 -30.87 12.44
CA TYR A 214 11.45 -31.45 11.57
C TYR A 214 12.89 -31.17 12.03
N ARG A 215 13.11 -30.31 13.03
CA ARG A 215 14.44 -29.95 13.54
C ARG A 215 15.21 -31.17 14.06
N THR A 216 14.51 -32.18 14.56
CA THR A 216 15.08 -33.41 15.12
C THR A 216 14.75 -34.66 14.30
N GLY A 217 14.33 -34.52 13.04
CA GLY A 217 13.99 -35.65 12.16
C GLY A 217 12.51 -36.06 12.13
N GLY A 218 11.63 -35.40 12.90
CA GLY A 218 10.21 -35.80 13.00
C GLY A 218 9.96 -36.93 14.00
N GLU A 219 8.70 -37.28 14.25
CA GLU A 219 8.35 -38.47 15.02
C GLU A 219 8.79 -39.72 14.25
N GLY A 220 9.90 -40.32 14.66
CA GLY A 220 10.34 -41.66 14.25
C GLY A 220 11.17 -41.79 12.97
N ALA A 221 11.66 -40.71 12.33
CA ALA A 221 12.27 -40.83 11.00
C ALA A 221 13.77 -40.43 10.92
N MET A 222 14.58 -41.36 10.41
CA MET A 222 15.82 -41.07 9.69
C MET A 222 15.50 -40.34 8.37
N PRO A 223 16.46 -39.62 7.75
CA PRO A 223 16.24 -38.90 6.50
C PRO A 223 15.70 -39.79 5.37
N PRO A 224 15.02 -39.24 4.34
CA PRO A 224 14.42 -40.01 3.23
C PRO A 224 15.39 -40.95 2.48
N ALA A 225 16.70 -40.73 2.62
CA ALA A 225 17.74 -41.57 2.02
C ALA A 225 18.04 -42.87 2.80
N TYR A 226 17.44 -43.08 3.98
CA TYR A 226 17.78 -44.17 4.92
C TYR A 226 16.59 -45.05 5.33
N GLY A 227 15.47 -45.00 4.60
CA GLY A 227 14.41 -46.00 4.75
C GLY A 227 14.74 -47.24 3.91
N ASN A 228 15.06 -48.36 4.57
CA ASN A 228 15.08 -49.69 3.93
C ASN A 228 13.65 -50.19 3.69
#